data_AF-A0A4Q1C8S6-F1
#
_entry.id   AF-A0A4Q1C8S6-F1
#
_cell.length_a   1.000
_cell.length_b   1.000
_cell.length_c   1.000
_cell.angle_alpha   90.00
_cell.angle_beta   90.00
_cell.angle_gamma   90.00
#
_symmetry.space_group_name_H-M   'P 1'
#
loop_
_entity.id
_entity.type
_entity.pdbx_description
1 polymer ?
#
loop_
_entity_poly.entity_id
_entity_poly.type
_entity_poly.pdbx_seq_one_letter_code
_entity_poly.pdbx_strand_id
1 'polypeptide(L)'
;MRLYLAPTDRKLTTRLLLVLLAAAFAHNLFHEFGHWLVGALLGNPMSMNLNLAWPTSGHYREDWQAVASSLGGPGCSILMAAAAWIVVEKFGTVYAYPFLFFPLYCRTFSLLLGGFAKQDEAFISARLGLGQYTVALIVCVILLGLVWRGSRRLKLDPQAIGNWCVAGTGAQLLVIATQKIIHRPSLLPPR
;
A
#
# COMPACT_ATOMS: atom_id res chain seq x y z
N MET A 1 11.75 13.25 -24.59
CA MET A 1 12.37 13.33 -23.25
C MET A 1 12.45 11.93 -22.65
N ARG A 2 13.64 11.31 -22.64
CA ARG A 2 13.93 10.15 -21.78
C ARG A 2 14.25 10.74 -20.41
N LEU A 3 13.48 10.40 -19.37
CA LEU A 3 13.86 10.72 -18.00
C LEU A 3 14.97 9.75 -17.60
N TYR A 4 16.17 10.02 -18.09
CA TYR A 4 17.36 9.55 -17.40
C TYR A 4 17.37 10.31 -16.07
N LEU A 5 17.16 9.60 -14.97
CA LEU A 5 17.71 10.03 -13.70
C LEU A 5 19.23 9.93 -13.86
N ALA A 6 19.82 10.87 -14.60
CA ALA A 6 21.26 11.03 -14.62
C ALA A 6 21.68 11.20 -13.15
N PRO A 7 22.76 10.56 -12.68
CA PRO A 7 23.19 10.58 -11.27
C PRO A 7 23.50 11.97 -10.67
N THR A 8 23.19 13.07 -11.36
CA THR A 8 23.72 14.41 -11.12
C THR A 8 22.71 15.47 -10.67
N ASP A 9 21.39 15.28 -10.78
CA ASP A 9 20.43 16.24 -10.18
C ASP A 9 20.04 15.85 -8.76
N ARG A 10 20.94 16.19 -7.82
CA ARG A 10 20.75 15.97 -6.38
C ARG A 10 19.45 16.60 -5.86
N LYS A 11 19.02 17.74 -6.41
CA LYS A 11 17.84 18.46 -5.94
C LYS A 11 16.57 17.73 -6.33
N LEU A 12 16.48 17.26 -7.58
CA LEU A 12 15.37 16.42 -8.03
C LEU A 12 15.31 15.11 -7.24
N THR A 13 16.44 14.43 -7.07
CA THR A 13 16.50 13.18 -6.30
C THR A 13 16.00 13.37 -4.87
N THR A 14 16.46 14.39 -4.15
CA THR A 14 15.97 14.69 -2.80
C THR A 14 14.46 14.94 -2.79
N ARG A 15 13.93 15.71 -3.74
CA ARG A 15 12.48 15.94 -3.84
C ARG A 15 11.71 14.64 -4.04
N LEU A 16 12.17 13.76 -4.93
CA LEU A 16 11.53 12.48 -5.18
C LEU A 16 11.58 11.55 -3.98
N LEU A 17 12.67 11.54 -3.23
CA LEU A 17 12.77 10.78 -1.98
C LEU A 17 11.80 11.30 -0.90
N LEU A 18 11.66 12.61 -0.77
CA LEU A 18 10.69 13.22 0.15
C LEU A 18 9.24 12.90 -0.27
N VAL A 19 8.94 12.95 -1.56
CA VAL A 19 7.61 12.57 -2.08
C VAL A 19 7.36 11.07 -1.89
N LEU A 20 8.38 10.22 -2.04
CA LEU A 20 8.27 8.79 -1.75
C LEU A 20 7.96 8.53 -0.27
N LEU A 21 8.64 9.22 0.63
CA LEU A 21 8.37 9.11 2.05
C LEU A 21 6.94 9.55 2.36
N ALA A 22 6.49 10.67 1.81
CA ALA A 22 5.11 11.12 1.94
C ALA A 22 4.11 10.08 1.37
N ALA A 23 4.39 9.52 0.19
CA ALA A 23 3.57 8.48 -0.42
C ALA A 23 3.52 7.20 0.43
N ALA A 24 4.61 6.85 1.12
CA ALA A 24 4.67 5.69 2.00
C ALA A 24 3.73 5.82 3.19
N PHE A 25 3.80 6.95 3.91
CA PHE A 25 2.89 7.23 5.02
C PHE A 25 1.44 7.37 4.55
N ALA A 26 1.23 8.11 3.45
CA ALA A 26 -0.11 8.28 2.87
C ALA A 26 -0.73 6.94 2.46
N HIS A 27 0.05 6.05 1.83
CA HIS A 27 -0.42 4.71 1.47
C HIS A 27 -0.87 3.91 2.69
N ASN A 28 -0.03 3.80 3.72
CA ASN A 28 -0.35 2.99 4.89
C ASN A 28 -1.58 3.55 5.62
N LEU A 29 -1.67 4.87 5.79
CA LEU A 29 -2.87 5.51 6.34
C LEU A 29 -4.11 5.28 5.48
N PHE A 30 -4.00 5.44 4.15
CA PHE A 30 -5.15 5.29 3.24
C PHE A 30 -5.61 3.83 3.11
N HIS A 31 -4.68 2.88 3.24
CA HIS A 31 -4.97 1.45 3.32
C HIS A 31 -5.78 1.12 4.59
N GLU A 32 -5.29 1.52 5.76
CA GLU A 32 -6.02 1.30 7.01
C GLU A 32 -7.35 2.07 7.06
N PHE A 33 -7.40 3.26 6.46
CA PHE A 33 -8.65 3.99 6.26
C PHE A 33 -9.65 3.21 5.41
N GLY A 34 -9.21 2.43 4.42
CA GLY A 34 -10.08 1.56 3.64
C GLY A 34 -10.76 0.49 4.49
N HIS A 35 -9.98 -0.19 5.35
CA HIS A 35 -10.54 -1.13 6.32
C HIS A 35 -11.53 -0.46 7.26
N TRP A 36 -11.12 0.66 7.86
CA TRP A 36 -11.95 1.43 8.78
C TRP A 36 -13.26 1.88 8.12
N LEU A 37 -13.20 2.43 6.91
CA LEU A 37 -14.35 2.97 6.17
C LEU A 37 -15.37 1.88 5.89
N VAL A 38 -14.94 0.74 5.36
CA VAL A 38 -15.88 -0.36 5.06
C VAL A 38 -16.49 -0.91 6.34
N GLY A 39 -15.70 -1.12 7.40
CA GLY A 39 -16.24 -1.56 8.69
C GLY A 39 -17.27 -0.58 9.27
N ALA A 40 -16.99 0.72 9.20
CA ALA A 40 -17.86 1.79 9.68
C ALA A 40 -19.16 1.89 8.87
N LEU A 41 -19.10 1.79 7.54
CA LEU A 41 -20.27 1.79 6.66
C LEU A 41 -21.19 0.59 6.92
N LEU A 42 -20.64 -0.54 7.35
CA LEU A 42 -21.38 -1.73 7.78
C LEU A 42 -21.94 -1.60 9.21
N GLY A 43 -21.78 -0.44 9.85
CA GLY A 43 -22.33 -0.12 11.16
C GLY A 43 -21.48 -0.60 12.34
N ASN A 44 -20.23 -1.02 12.12
CA ASN A 44 -19.32 -1.35 13.21
C ASN A 44 -18.67 -0.08 13.78
N PRO A 45 -18.54 0.04 15.11
CA PRO A 45 -17.73 1.11 15.69
C PRO A 45 -16.26 0.79 15.43
N MET A 46 -15.57 1.60 14.62
CA MET A 46 -14.21 1.31 14.15
C MET A 46 -13.18 2.30 14.72
N SER A 47 -11.98 1.80 15.00
CA SER A 47 -10.77 2.60 15.28
C SER A 47 -9.66 2.21 14.30
N MET A 48 -8.67 3.08 14.13
CA MET A 48 -7.52 2.80 13.28
C MET A 48 -6.24 3.53 13.75
N ASN A 49 -5.09 2.99 13.35
CA ASN A 49 -3.79 3.63 13.39
C ASN A 49 -3.06 3.40 12.05
N LEU A 50 -1.75 3.69 11.96
CA LEU A 50 -1.00 3.59 10.70
C LEU A 50 -0.84 2.17 10.14
N ASN A 51 -1.16 1.12 10.90
CA ASN A 51 -0.92 -0.27 10.48
C ASN A 51 -2.00 -1.24 11.01
N LEU A 52 -3.14 -0.72 11.46
CA LEU A 52 -4.24 -1.54 11.92
C LEU A 52 -5.54 -0.73 11.93
N ALA A 53 -6.61 -1.31 11.43
CA ALA A 53 -7.99 -0.92 11.69
C ALA A 53 -8.76 -2.08 12.33
N TRP A 54 -9.60 -1.77 13.33
CA TRP A 54 -10.32 -2.79 14.09
C TRP A 54 -11.64 -2.27 14.66
N PRO A 55 -12.63 -3.15 14.89
CA PRO A 55 -13.83 -2.79 15.63
C PRO A 55 -13.49 -2.55 17.11
N THR A 56 -13.95 -1.44 17.69
CA THR A 56 -13.69 -1.10 19.10
C THR A 56 -14.39 -2.04 20.08
N SER A 57 -15.43 -2.73 19.65
CA SER A 57 -16.08 -3.84 20.36
C SER A 57 -15.23 -5.12 20.42
N GLY A 58 -14.13 -5.20 19.68
CA GLY A 58 -13.27 -6.38 19.56
C GLY A 58 -13.78 -7.45 18.59
N HIS A 59 -15.00 -7.31 18.06
CA HIS A 59 -15.61 -8.20 17.09
C HIS A 59 -16.50 -7.44 16.12
N TYR A 60 -16.62 -7.95 14.89
CA TYR A 60 -17.60 -7.46 13.92
C TYR A 60 -19.00 -7.96 14.30
N ARG A 61 -20.05 -7.23 13.91
CA ARG A 61 -21.44 -7.64 14.17
C ARG A 61 -21.82 -8.95 13.50
N GLU A 62 -21.30 -9.17 12.29
CA GLU A 62 -21.49 -10.38 11.52
C GLU A 62 -20.16 -10.82 10.89
N ASP A 63 -19.92 -12.13 10.79
CA ASP A 63 -18.62 -12.68 10.36
C ASP A 63 -18.18 -12.23 8.97
N TRP A 64 -19.12 -12.09 8.03
CA TRP A 64 -18.81 -11.67 6.66
C TRP A 64 -18.33 -10.21 6.59
N GLN A 65 -18.69 -9.38 7.57
CA GLN A 65 -18.27 -7.98 7.63
C GLN A 65 -16.77 -7.86 7.89
N ALA A 66 -16.16 -8.85 8.57
CA ALA A 66 -14.71 -8.91 8.72
C ALA A 66 -14.02 -9.06 7.36
N VAL A 67 -14.55 -9.92 6.48
CA VAL A 67 -14.03 -10.11 5.13
C VAL A 67 -14.23 -8.86 4.28
N ALA A 68 -15.41 -8.24 4.34
CA ALA A 68 -15.70 -6.99 3.64
C ALA A 68 -14.77 -5.86 4.09
N SER A 69 -14.59 -5.69 5.39
CA SER A 69 -13.63 -4.74 5.98
C SER A 69 -12.21 -5.03 5.51
N SER A 70 -11.75 -6.28 5.54
CA SER A 70 -10.44 -6.67 5.02
C SER A 70 -10.25 -6.38 3.52
N LEU A 71 -11.31 -6.38 2.70
CA LEU A 71 -11.22 -5.96 1.30
C LEU A 71 -11.02 -4.44 1.14
N GLY A 72 -11.45 -3.65 2.12
CA GLY A 72 -11.35 -2.19 2.10
C GLY A 72 -9.93 -1.68 1.93
N GLY A 73 -8.95 -2.26 2.65
CA GLY A 73 -7.55 -1.84 2.56
C GLY A 73 -6.94 -2.04 1.18
N PRO A 74 -6.88 -3.27 0.65
CA PRO A 74 -6.39 -3.53 -0.70
C PRO A 74 -7.17 -2.75 -1.77
N GLY A 75 -8.50 -2.59 -1.59
CA GLY A 75 -9.33 -1.75 -2.47
C GLY A 75 -8.87 -0.29 -2.51
N CYS A 76 -8.66 0.33 -1.35
CA CYS A 76 -8.15 1.70 -1.26
C CYS A 76 -6.73 1.83 -1.83
N SER A 77 -5.85 0.83 -1.63
CA SER A 77 -4.54 0.79 -2.27
C SER A 77 -4.62 0.80 -3.79
N ILE A 78 -5.55 0.03 -4.38
CA ILE A 78 -5.81 0.02 -5.82
C ILE A 78 -6.36 1.38 -6.29
N LEU A 79 -7.31 1.98 -5.56
CA LEU A 79 -7.86 3.29 -5.91
C LEU A 79 -6.79 4.40 -5.87
N MET A 80 -5.91 4.39 -4.87
CA MET A 80 -4.78 5.33 -4.78
C MET A 80 -3.84 5.17 -5.97
N ALA A 81 -3.47 3.92 -6.31
CA ALA A 81 -2.63 3.63 -7.47
C ALA A 81 -3.31 4.08 -8.78
N ALA A 82 -4.61 3.81 -8.94
CA ALA A 82 -5.37 4.21 -10.13
C ALA A 82 -5.43 5.73 -10.29
N ALA A 83 -5.71 6.47 -9.20
CA ALA A 83 -5.71 7.93 -9.20
C ALA A 83 -4.33 8.49 -9.57
N ALA A 84 -3.26 7.95 -8.97
CA ALA A 84 -1.90 8.35 -9.30
C ALA A 84 -1.53 8.03 -10.75
N TRP A 85 -1.96 6.88 -11.27
CA TRP A 85 -1.78 6.53 -12.68
C TRP A 85 -2.48 7.52 -13.61
N ILE A 86 -3.72 7.94 -13.33
CA ILE A 86 -4.43 8.97 -14.12
C ILE A 86 -3.62 10.26 -14.19
N VAL A 87 -3.03 10.70 -13.07
CA VAL A 87 -2.17 11.89 -13.01
C VAL A 87 -0.90 11.71 -13.84
N VAL A 88 -0.24 10.55 -13.74
CA VAL A 88 0.94 10.22 -14.57
C VAL A 88 0.58 10.19 -16.06
N GLU A 89 -0.55 9.58 -16.42
CA GLU A 89 -1.00 9.45 -17.81
C GLU A 89 -1.25 10.83 -18.44
N LYS A 90 -2.02 11.67 -17.73
CA LYS A 90 -2.46 12.98 -18.19
C LYS A 90 -1.34 14.01 -18.22
N PHE A 91 -0.49 14.06 -17.18
CA PHE A 91 0.48 15.14 -17.01
C PHE A 91 1.93 14.72 -17.23
N GLY A 92 2.24 13.42 -17.30
CA GLY A 92 3.61 12.93 -17.48
C GLY A 92 4.56 13.28 -16.33
N THR A 93 4.02 13.59 -15.14
CA THR A 93 4.83 14.01 -13.99
C THR A 93 5.37 12.82 -13.21
N VAL A 94 6.68 12.81 -12.95
CA VAL A 94 7.33 11.78 -12.11
C VAL A 94 6.96 11.92 -10.63
N TYR A 95 6.47 13.09 -10.19
CA TYR A 95 6.09 13.32 -8.79
C TYR A 95 4.85 12.52 -8.35
N ALA A 96 3.99 12.09 -9.28
CA ALA A 96 2.86 11.22 -8.97
C ALA A 96 3.26 9.73 -8.93
N TYR A 97 4.42 9.36 -9.49
CA TYR A 97 4.86 7.98 -9.58
C TYR A 97 5.03 7.28 -8.22
N PRO A 98 5.53 7.92 -7.15
CA PRO A 98 5.59 7.28 -5.83
C PRO A 98 4.24 6.79 -5.32
N PHE A 99 3.16 7.56 -5.52
CA PHE A 99 1.81 7.16 -5.12
C PHE A 99 1.24 6.02 -5.97
N LEU A 100 1.74 5.87 -7.21
CA LEU A 100 1.41 4.75 -8.09
C LEU A 100 2.20 3.48 -7.72
N PHE A 101 3.50 3.64 -7.47
CA PHE A 101 4.44 2.55 -7.22
C PHE A 101 4.28 1.94 -5.82
N PHE A 102 4.13 2.78 -4.79
CA PHE A 102 4.21 2.34 -3.41
C PHE A 102 3.14 1.30 -3.00
N PRO A 103 1.88 1.36 -3.48
CA PRO A 103 0.89 0.32 -3.24
C PRO A 103 1.34 -1.08 -3.66
N LEU A 104 1.87 -1.22 -4.90
CA LEU A 104 2.43 -2.49 -5.38
C LEU A 104 3.62 -2.91 -4.51
N TYR A 105 4.53 -1.97 -4.28
CA TYR A 105 5.74 -2.21 -3.52
C TYR A 105 5.42 -2.75 -2.12
N CYS A 106 4.53 -2.10 -1.38
CA CYS A 106 4.15 -2.51 -0.02
C CYS A 106 3.54 -3.92 0.01
N ARG A 107 2.68 -4.27 -0.95
CA ARG A 107 2.11 -5.63 -1.03
C ARG A 107 3.18 -6.69 -1.33
N THR A 108 4.07 -6.43 -2.30
CA THR A 108 5.19 -7.34 -2.61
C THR A 108 6.19 -7.45 -1.47
N PHE A 109 6.48 -6.35 -0.77
CA PHE A 109 7.34 -6.32 0.41
C PHE A 109 6.77 -7.22 1.52
N SER A 110 5.48 -7.09 1.82
CA SER A 110 4.80 -7.91 2.83
C SER A 110 4.72 -9.39 2.45
N LEU A 111 4.53 -9.70 1.15
CA LEU A 111 4.56 -11.07 0.63
C LEU A 111 5.93 -11.73 0.85
N LEU A 112 7.01 -11.00 0.57
CA LEU A 112 8.38 -11.52 0.62
C LEU A 112 8.97 -11.52 2.02
N LEU A 113 8.68 -10.50 2.84
CA LEU A 113 9.38 -10.23 4.11
C LEU A 113 8.45 -10.12 5.32
N GLY A 114 7.15 -9.88 5.13
CA GLY A 114 6.19 -9.62 6.21
C GLY A 114 5.50 -10.86 6.79
N GLY A 115 5.60 -11.99 6.09
CA GLY A 115 4.93 -13.25 6.43
C GLY A 115 3.49 -13.28 5.89
N PHE A 116 3.26 -14.15 4.92
CA PHE A 116 2.01 -14.19 4.13
C PHE A 116 0.73 -14.27 4.99
N ALA A 117 0.73 -15.09 6.04
CA ALA A 117 -0.45 -15.32 6.88
C ALA A 117 -0.97 -14.06 7.61
N LYS A 118 -0.17 -12.97 7.66
CA LYS A 118 -0.54 -11.71 8.31
C LYS A 118 -1.18 -10.70 7.36
N GLN A 119 -1.26 -11.02 6.06
CA GLN A 119 -1.81 -10.13 5.04
C GLN A 119 -3.33 -10.22 4.94
N ASP A 120 -3.95 -9.12 4.54
CA ASP A 120 -5.40 -9.00 4.39
C ASP A 120 -5.91 -9.97 3.32
N GLU A 121 -5.18 -10.07 2.21
CA GLU A 121 -5.51 -10.94 1.09
C GLU A 121 -5.43 -12.43 1.46
N ALA A 122 -4.55 -12.80 2.39
CA ALA A 122 -4.47 -14.15 2.94
C ALA A 122 -5.70 -14.49 3.77
N PHE A 123 -6.10 -13.56 4.66
CA PHE A 123 -7.30 -13.68 5.48
C PHE A 123 -8.56 -13.82 4.61
N ILE A 124 -8.72 -12.95 3.61
CA ILE A 124 -9.84 -13.00 2.66
C ILE A 124 -9.86 -14.34 1.92
N SER A 125 -8.71 -14.76 1.38
CA SER A 125 -8.61 -16.01 0.62
C SER A 125 -8.97 -17.23 1.46
N ALA A 126 -8.52 -17.27 2.71
CA ALA A 126 -8.82 -18.36 3.64
C ALA A 126 -10.32 -18.40 3.98
N ARG A 127 -10.95 -17.25 4.23
CA ARG A 127 -12.38 -17.16 4.55
C ARG A 127 -13.30 -17.52 3.37
N LEU A 128 -12.85 -17.28 2.14
CA LEU A 128 -13.61 -17.60 0.93
C LEU A 128 -13.27 -18.98 0.33
N GLY A 129 -12.31 -19.70 0.89
CA GLY A 129 -11.89 -21.01 0.36
C GLY A 129 -11.22 -20.93 -1.02
N LEU A 130 -10.65 -19.78 -1.40
CA LEU A 130 -10.11 -19.54 -2.75
C LEU A 130 -8.66 -20.02 -2.94
N GLY A 131 -8.05 -20.61 -1.90
CA GLY A 131 -6.62 -20.92 -1.87
C GLY A 131 -5.78 -19.73 -1.41
N GLN A 132 -4.74 -20.01 -0.63
CA GLN A 132 -4.02 -19.02 0.18
C GLN A 132 -3.56 -17.76 -0.59
N TYR A 133 -3.11 -17.90 -1.84
CA TYR A 133 -2.47 -16.82 -2.60
C TYR A 133 -3.38 -16.09 -3.59
N THR A 134 -4.61 -16.55 -3.81
CA THR A 134 -5.43 -16.14 -4.96
C THR A 134 -5.75 -14.65 -4.95
N VAL A 135 -6.24 -14.12 -3.82
CA VAL A 135 -6.57 -12.69 -3.73
C VAL A 135 -5.31 -11.82 -3.81
N ALA A 136 -4.21 -12.27 -3.20
CA ALA A 136 -2.94 -11.54 -3.21
C ALA A 136 -2.39 -11.41 -4.63
N LEU A 137 -2.47 -12.49 -5.42
CA LEU A 137 -2.06 -12.50 -6.83
C LEU A 137 -2.91 -11.56 -7.67
N ILE A 138 -4.23 -11.58 -7.50
CA ILE A 138 -5.15 -10.68 -8.23
C ILE A 138 -4.79 -9.22 -7.95
N VAL A 139 -4.66 -8.85 -6.68
CA VAL A 139 -4.31 -7.48 -6.27
C VAL A 139 -2.94 -7.08 -6.84
N CYS A 140 -1.93 -7.93 -6.73
CA CYS A 140 -0.60 -7.66 -7.26
C CYS A 140 -0.59 -7.51 -8.78
N VAL A 141 -1.35 -8.32 -9.52
CA VAL A 141 -1.44 -8.23 -10.99
C VAL A 141 -2.10 -6.91 -11.42
N ILE A 142 -3.18 -6.49 -10.75
CA ILE A 142 -3.84 -5.20 -11.02
C ILE A 142 -2.86 -4.04 -10.78
N LEU A 143 -2.23 -4.02 -9.61
CA LEU A 143 -1.27 -2.98 -9.24
C LEU A 143 -0.06 -2.97 -10.17
N LEU A 144 0.47 -4.14 -10.54
CA LEU A 144 1.56 -4.28 -11.51
C LEU A 144 1.16 -3.73 -12.87
N GLY A 145 -0.05 -3.99 -13.35
CA GLY A 145 -0.56 -3.43 -14.60
C GLY A 145 -0.57 -1.89 -14.59
N LEU A 146 -1.03 -1.28 -13.49
CA LEU A 146 -1.04 0.18 -13.32
C LEU A 146 0.38 0.75 -13.28
N VAL A 147 1.26 0.17 -12.46
CA VAL A 147 2.66 0.59 -12.35
C VAL A 147 3.36 0.47 -13.69
N TRP A 148 3.22 -0.67 -14.38
CA TRP A 148 3.84 -0.91 -15.68
C TRP A 148 3.41 0.13 -16.72
N ARG A 149 2.12 0.47 -16.80
CA ARG A 149 1.63 1.54 -17.69
C ARG A 149 2.26 2.89 -17.34
N GLY A 150 2.30 3.25 -16.06
CA GLY A 150 2.95 4.48 -15.60
C GLY A 150 4.45 4.51 -15.89
N SER A 151 5.18 3.42 -15.67
CA SER A 151 6.61 3.31 -15.97
C SER A 151 6.86 3.49 -17.46
N ARG A 152 6.03 2.89 -18.33
CA ARG A 152 6.11 3.08 -19.79
C ARG A 152 5.81 4.52 -20.21
N ARG A 153 4.80 5.14 -19.60
CA ARG A 153 4.43 6.54 -19.87
C ARG A 153 5.59 7.50 -19.55
N LEU A 154 6.26 7.28 -18.41
CA LEU A 154 7.41 8.06 -17.95
C LEU A 154 8.74 7.64 -18.58
N LYS A 155 8.75 6.53 -19.35
CA LYS A 155 9.95 5.95 -19.98
C LYS A 155 11.05 5.63 -18.96
N LEU A 156 10.65 5.11 -17.80
CA LEU A 156 11.59 4.67 -16.77
C LEU A 156 12.36 3.44 -17.25
N ASP A 157 13.67 3.45 -17.04
CA ASP A 157 14.52 2.28 -17.29
C ASP A 157 14.53 1.33 -16.08
N PRO A 158 15.05 0.09 -16.24
CA PRO A 158 15.11 -0.87 -15.14
C PRO A 158 15.95 -0.40 -13.95
N GLN A 159 16.98 0.43 -14.18
CA GLN A 159 17.83 0.94 -13.11
C GLN A 159 17.06 1.94 -12.23
N ALA A 160 16.27 2.82 -12.82
CA ALA A 160 15.39 3.73 -12.12
C ALA A 160 14.36 2.95 -11.29
N ILE A 161 13.77 1.89 -11.83
CA ILE A 161 12.86 1.01 -11.09
C ILE A 161 13.58 0.36 -9.90
N GLY A 162 14.80 -0.15 -10.09
CA GLY A 162 15.63 -0.69 -9.01
C GLY A 162 15.89 0.33 -7.89
N ASN A 163 16.22 1.57 -8.26
CA ASN A 163 16.40 2.67 -7.31
C ASN A 163 15.12 2.97 -6.52
N TRP A 164 13.94 2.95 -7.17
CA TRP A 164 12.65 3.08 -6.49
C TRP A 164 12.39 1.95 -5.50
N CYS A 165 12.75 0.71 -5.81
CA CYS A 165 12.64 -0.42 -4.88
C CYS A 165 13.56 -0.26 -3.66
N VAL A 166 14.81 0.16 -3.86
CA VAL A 166 15.75 0.42 -2.74
C VAL A 166 15.23 1.54 -1.85
N ALA A 167 14.86 2.68 -2.44
CA ALA A 167 14.30 3.81 -1.71
C ALA A 167 12.97 3.45 -1.02
N GLY A 168 12.13 2.64 -1.68
CA GLY A 168 10.89 2.12 -1.14
C GLY A 168 11.10 1.25 0.10
N THR A 169 12.17 0.45 0.11
CA THR A 169 12.57 -0.34 1.29
C THR A 169 12.87 0.57 2.47
N GLY A 170 13.69 1.60 2.26
CA GLY A 170 13.98 2.59 3.29
C GLY A 170 12.72 3.28 3.80
N ALA A 171 11.84 3.73 2.90
CA ALA A 171 10.59 4.38 3.27
C ALA A 171 9.64 3.45 4.05
N GLN A 172 9.48 2.19 3.64
CA GLN A 172 8.63 1.22 4.34
C GLN A 172 9.19 0.87 5.72
N LEU A 173 10.50 0.71 5.85
CA LEU A 173 11.14 0.48 7.15
C LEU A 173 10.95 1.67 8.10
N LEU A 174 10.99 2.90 7.57
CA LEU A 174 10.68 4.09 8.36
C LEU A 174 9.23 4.09 8.85
N VAL A 175 8.26 3.74 8.00
CA VAL A 175 6.85 3.62 8.42
C VAL A 175 6.71 2.59 9.54
N ILE A 176 7.33 1.41 9.40
CA ILE A 176 7.31 0.36 10.42
C ILE A 176 7.96 0.83 11.72
N ALA A 177 9.11 1.51 11.64
CA ALA A 177 9.81 2.05 12.81
C ALA A 177 8.97 3.10 13.54
N THR A 178 8.34 4.02 12.79
CA THR A 178 7.42 5.02 13.35
C THR A 178 6.25 4.37 14.05
N GLN A 179 5.62 3.35 13.45
CA GLN A 179 4.52 2.63 14.09
C GLN A 179 4.94 1.98 15.41
N LYS A 180 6.12 1.35 15.46
CA LYS A 180 6.67 0.73 16.68
C LYS A 180 6.96 1.75 17.79
N ILE A 181 7.35 2.97 17.43
CA ILE A 181 7.61 4.05 18.40
C ILE A 181 6.29 4.57 18.97
N ILE A 182 5.29 4.79 18.12
CA ILE A 182 3.99 5.35 18.53
C ILE A 182 3.17 4.32 19.34
N HIS A 183 3.15 3.06 18.90
CA HIS A 183 2.39 1.99 19.54
C HIS A 183 3.34 1.00 20.24
N ARG A 184 3.56 1.21 21.54
CA ARG A 184 4.18 0.17 22.39
C ARG A 184 3.22 -1.01 22.59
N PRO A 185 3.71 -2.26 22.67
CA PRO A 185 2.89 -3.48 22.59
C PRO A 185 1.88 -3.74 23.73
N SER A 186 1.69 -2.82 24.68
CA SER A 186 0.91 -3.08 25.90
C SER A 186 -0.61 -2.92 25.76
N LEU A 187 -1.17 -2.63 24.58
CA LEU A 187 -2.59 -2.24 24.44
C LEU A 187 -3.37 -2.80 23.23
N LEU A 188 -2.83 -3.75 22.45
CA LEU A 188 -3.58 -4.31 21.31
C LEU A 188 -4.12 -5.72 21.61
N PRO A 189 -5.41 -6.01 21.30
CA PRO A 189 -5.93 -7.36 21.40
C PRO A 189 -5.19 -8.29 20.41
N PRO A 190 -5.01 -9.58 20.75
CA PRO A 190 -4.39 -10.53 19.85
C PRO A 190 -5.23 -10.69 18.56
N ARG A 191 -4.52 -10.85 17.43
CA ARG A 191 -5.12 -11.22 16.14
C ARG A 191 -5.60 -12.67 16.16
#